data_AF-A0A349D392-F1
#
_entry.id   AF-A0A349D392-F1
#
_cell.length_a   1.000
_cell.length_b   1.000
_cell.length_c   1.000
_cell.angle_alpha   90.00
_cell.angle_beta   90.00
_cell.angle_gamma   90.00
#
_symmetry.space_group_name_H-M   'P 1'
#
loop_
_entity.id
_entity.type
_entity.pdbx_description
1 polymer ?
#
loop_
_entity_poly.entity_id
_entity_poly.type
_entity_poly.pdbx_seq_one_letter_code
_entity_poly.pdbx_strand_id
1 'polypeptide(L)'
;MVLFLKLLKNSWSLLLGTGKPMIVGSVLFGIILFAVQGSIDREMEMQYKRALISLELGEDRLNVLNERMQSGDQTAFDDAIGKLMEAEQALQAMPKEERDALLQSRARIATQVVAPLRLLHMVLSVIIIVFSSAFFFVIMQQGTDVLAMVRRSLRAFPKMLLTDLWVFFSSLLWLPFVVLLLSARFMESALPAALLLIASALPALILLPRSLPALPIHLHGTAPLESIRESFDRTRARWGFLIISFFLVIVLLTLLMNIFTGLILWTGSVASLLVAIFGQIQLAYFCAFVTAVAEKRRV
;
A
#
# COMPACT_ATOMS: atom_id res chain seq x y z
N MET A 1 21.44 -17.19 -11.16
CA MET A 1 21.60 -17.06 -9.69
C MET A 1 22.71 -16.10 -9.28
N VAL A 2 23.96 -16.27 -9.75
CA VAL A 2 25.10 -15.39 -9.39
C VAL A 2 24.86 -13.90 -9.65
N LEU A 3 24.24 -13.55 -10.79
CA LEU A 3 23.92 -12.16 -11.14
C LEU A 3 22.89 -11.52 -10.20
N PHE A 4 21.90 -12.30 -9.75
CA PHE A 4 20.89 -11.84 -8.80
C PHE A 4 21.51 -11.58 -7.42
N LEU A 5 22.36 -12.48 -6.93
CA LEU A 5 23.09 -12.28 -5.68
C LEU A 5 24.01 -11.04 -5.74
N LYS A 6 24.64 -10.80 -6.89
CA LYS A 6 25.44 -9.57 -7.12
C LYS A 6 24.55 -8.32 -7.09
N LEU A 7 23.36 -8.36 -7.68
CA LEU A 7 22.39 -7.27 -7.57
C LEU A 7 21.97 -7.01 -6.12
N LEU A 8 21.64 -8.05 -5.35
CA LEU A 8 21.30 -7.90 -3.93
C LEU A 8 22.46 -7.29 -3.14
N LYS A 9 23.69 -7.78 -3.35
CA LYS A 9 24.89 -7.25 -2.69
C LYS A 9 25.13 -5.77 -3.05
N ASN A 10 24.97 -5.40 -4.32
CA ASN A 10 25.12 -4.01 -4.76
C ASN A 10 24.05 -3.11 -4.15
N SER A 11 22.79 -3.57 -4.14
CA SER A 11 21.65 -2.86 -3.56
C SER A 11 21.87 -2.63 -2.06
N TRP A 12 22.32 -3.67 -1.36
CA TRP A 12 22.68 -3.59 0.06
C TRP A 12 23.85 -2.64 0.31
N SER A 13 24.88 -2.66 -0.54
CA SER A 13 26.00 -1.73 -0.45
C SER A 13 25.59 -0.28 -0.69
N LEU A 14 24.68 -0.02 -1.64
CA LEU A 14 24.13 1.31 -1.87
C LEU A 14 23.34 1.79 -0.65
N LEU A 15 22.48 0.92 -0.11
CA LEU A 15 21.69 1.21 1.07
C LEU A 15 22.58 1.52 2.29
N LEU A 16 23.59 0.70 2.57
CA LEU A 16 24.55 0.96 3.65
C LEU A 16 25.37 2.23 3.41
N GLY A 17 25.70 2.52 2.14
CA GLY A 17 26.41 3.74 1.75
C GLY A 17 25.63 5.02 2.04
N THR A 18 24.29 4.96 2.09
CA THR A 18 23.45 6.10 2.49
C THR A 18 23.43 6.35 3.99
N GLY A 19 23.81 5.37 4.83
CA GLY A 19 24.05 5.55 6.26
C GLY A 19 22.85 6.06 7.08
N LYS A 20 23.11 7.01 7.99
CA LYS A 20 22.13 7.54 8.96
C LYS A 20 20.85 8.12 8.32
N PRO A 21 20.90 8.88 7.19
CA PRO A 21 19.71 9.39 6.53
C PRO A 21 18.65 8.37 6.17
N MET A 22 19.05 7.15 5.80
CA MET A 22 18.10 6.09 5.49
C MET A 22 17.29 5.73 6.73
N ILE A 23 17.95 5.47 7.86
CA ILE A 23 17.28 5.08 9.11
C ILE A 23 16.35 6.19 9.57
N VAL A 24 16.83 7.44 9.56
CA VAL A 24 16.01 8.59 9.98
C VAL A 24 14.80 8.76 9.06
N GLY A 25 14.98 8.61 7.74
CA GLY A 25 13.89 8.65 6.78
C GLY A 25 12.86 7.54 7.01
N SER A 26 13.32 6.29 7.20
CA SER A 26 12.42 5.16 7.45
C SER A 26 11.64 5.31 8.75
N VAL A 27 12.26 5.85 9.81
CA VAL A 27 11.56 6.16 11.06
C VAL A 27 10.54 7.28 10.86
N LEU A 28 10.94 8.38 10.21
CA LEU A 28 10.07 9.53 9.96
C LEU A 28 8.83 9.14 9.14
N PHE A 29 9.03 8.49 7.99
CA PHE A 29 7.94 8.04 7.14
C PHE A 29 7.15 6.91 7.77
N GLY A 30 7.77 6.06 8.60
CA GLY A 30 7.08 5.00 9.34
C GLY A 30 6.10 5.58 10.35
N ILE A 31 6.51 6.61 11.10
CA ILE A 31 5.63 7.33 12.04
C ILE A 31 4.49 8.02 11.29
N ILE A 32 4.78 8.71 10.19
CA ILE A 32 3.75 9.39 9.38
C ILE A 32 2.73 8.37 8.85
N LEU A 33 3.21 7.26 8.27
CA LEU A 33 2.37 6.20 7.75
C LEU A 33 1.51 5.59 8.87
N PHE A 34 2.11 5.25 10.01
CA PHE A 34 1.41 4.72 11.18
C PHE A 34 0.31 5.68 11.68
N ALA A 35 0.61 6.97 11.80
CA ALA A 35 -0.35 7.97 12.29
C ALA A 35 -1.54 8.12 11.33
N VAL A 36 -1.28 8.18 10.02
CA VAL A 36 -2.31 8.31 8.99
C VAL A 36 -3.17 7.05 8.91
N GLN A 37 -2.55 5.86 8.84
CA GLN A 37 -3.25 4.58 8.80
C GLN A 37 -4.08 4.35 10.06
N GLY A 38 -3.46 4.52 11.24
CA GLY A 38 -4.15 4.32 12.51
C GLY A 38 -5.33 5.28 12.74
N SER A 39 -5.27 6.51 12.21
CA SER A 39 -6.40 7.45 12.28
C SER A 39 -7.56 7.00 11.40
N ILE A 40 -7.27 6.55 10.18
CA ILE A 40 -8.32 6.13 9.23
C ILE A 40 -8.90 4.77 9.62
N ASP A 41 -8.07 3.82 10.09
CA ASP A 41 -8.53 2.50 10.52
C ASP A 41 -9.49 2.62 11.71
N ARG A 42 -9.20 3.50 12.67
CA ARG A 42 -10.11 3.78 13.80
C ARG A 42 -11.43 4.38 13.33
N GLU A 43 -11.38 5.35 12.41
CA GLU A 43 -12.59 5.96 11.87
C GLU A 43 -13.42 4.95 11.06
N MET A 44 -12.76 4.12 10.26
CA MET A 44 -13.41 3.03 9.53
C MET A 44 -14.05 2.02 10.47
N GLU A 45 -13.38 1.62 11.56
CA GLU A 45 -13.93 0.72 12.56
C GLU A 45 -15.17 1.34 13.25
N MET A 46 -15.11 2.63 13.60
CA MET A 46 -16.25 3.33 14.19
C MET A 46 -17.44 3.43 13.23
N GLN A 47 -17.21 3.81 11.97
CA GLN A 47 -18.28 3.88 10.98
C GLN A 47 -18.85 2.50 10.63
N TYR A 48 -18.01 1.47 10.61
CA TYR A 48 -18.44 0.10 10.43
C TYR A 48 -19.35 -0.35 11.58
N LYS A 49 -18.96 -0.10 12.83
CA LYS A 49 -19.79 -0.37 14.02
C LYS A 49 -21.10 0.40 13.97
N ARG A 50 -21.08 1.70 13.63
CA ARG A 50 -22.30 2.51 13.50
C ARG A 50 -23.23 2.00 12.41
N ALA A 51 -22.70 1.59 11.26
CA ALA A 51 -23.50 1.02 10.19
C ALA A 51 -24.12 -0.33 10.58
N LEU A 52 -23.43 -1.15 11.39
CA LEU A 52 -24.01 -2.38 11.91
C LEU A 52 -25.14 -2.10 12.90
N ILE A 53 -24.95 -1.15 13.81
CA ILE A 53 -25.95 -0.76 14.81
C ILE A 53 -27.16 -0.07 14.15
N SER A 54 -26.96 0.73 13.10
CA SER A 54 -28.06 1.42 12.40
C SER A 54 -29.00 0.45 11.68
N LEU A 55 -28.45 -0.67 11.20
CA LEU A 55 -29.23 -1.73 10.54
C LEU A 55 -30.16 -2.48 11.51
N GLU A 56 -29.94 -2.39 12.82
CA GLU A 56 -30.80 -3.00 13.85
C GLU A 56 -31.73 -2.02 14.56
N LEU A 57 -31.28 -0.78 14.79
CA LEU A 57 -32.05 0.22 15.55
C LEU A 57 -32.80 1.23 14.66
N GLY A 58 -32.42 1.36 13.39
CA GLY A 58 -32.81 2.47 12.52
C GLY A 58 -31.97 3.74 12.79
N GLU A 59 -31.70 4.52 11.75
CA GLU A 59 -30.83 5.72 11.81
C GLU A 59 -31.30 6.77 12.83
N ASP A 60 -32.61 6.99 12.95
CA ASP A 60 -33.19 7.99 13.85
C ASP A 60 -32.94 7.66 15.33
N ARG A 61 -33.08 6.39 15.72
CA ARG A 61 -32.81 5.95 17.10
C ARG A 61 -31.32 5.99 17.41
N LEU A 62 -30.48 5.74 16.42
CA LEU A 62 -29.03 5.78 16.58
C LEU A 62 -28.54 7.22 16.77
N ASN A 63 -29.08 8.18 16.02
CA ASN A 63 -28.76 9.60 16.20
C ASN A 63 -29.14 10.09 17.61
N VAL A 64 -30.33 9.74 18.10
CA VAL A 64 -30.76 10.06 19.48
C VAL A 64 -29.85 9.38 20.51
N LEU A 65 -29.45 8.12 20.30
CA LEU A 65 -28.51 7.44 21.19
C LEU A 65 -27.14 8.13 21.19
N ASN A 66 -26.67 8.58 20.04
CA ASN A 66 -25.36 9.21 19.86
C ASN A 66 -25.32 10.59 20.52
N GLU A 67 -26.39 11.38 20.42
CA GLU A 67 -26.55 12.64 21.16
C GLU A 67 -26.55 12.42 22.69
N ARG A 68 -27.20 11.35 23.16
CA ARG A 68 -27.21 11.00 24.59
C ARG A 68 -25.86 10.50 25.09
N MET A 69 -25.13 9.73 24.28
CA MET A 69 -23.76 9.31 24.60
C MET A 69 -22.79 10.51 24.61
N GLN A 70 -22.92 11.46 23.67
CA GLN A 70 -22.11 12.68 23.64
C GLN A 70 -22.37 13.61 24.82
N SER A 71 -23.57 13.58 25.40
CA SER A 71 -23.91 14.30 26.63
C SER A 71 -23.48 13.59 27.91
N GLY A 72 -22.76 12.45 27.81
CA GLY A 72 -22.17 11.75 28.94
C GLY A 72 -23.11 10.78 29.67
N ASP A 73 -24.25 10.44 29.08
CA ASP A 73 -25.22 9.50 29.66
C ASP A 73 -24.68 8.06 29.59
N GLN A 74 -24.17 7.54 30.72
CA GLN A 74 -23.64 6.18 30.83
C GLN A 74 -24.69 5.11 30.51
N THR A 75 -25.97 5.39 30.74
CA THR A 75 -27.04 4.42 30.46
C THR A 75 -27.27 4.23 28.95
N ALA A 76 -27.06 5.27 28.14
CA ALA A 76 -27.12 5.18 26.69
C ALA A 76 -25.95 4.37 26.11
N PHE A 77 -24.79 4.40 26.78
CA PHE A 77 -23.63 3.60 26.41
C PHE A 77 -23.84 2.11 26.70
N ASP A 78 -24.35 1.78 27.90
CA ASP A 78 -24.64 0.40 28.29
C ASP A 78 -25.77 -0.21 27.42
N ASP A 79 -26.78 0.58 27.06
CA ASP A 79 -27.86 0.15 26.15
C ASP A 79 -27.36 -0.08 24.72
N ALA A 80 -26.37 0.70 24.25
CA ALA A 80 -25.71 0.48 22.96
C ALA A 80 -24.88 -0.82 22.93
N ILE A 81 -24.13 -1.08 24.01
CA ILE A 81 -23.30 -2.28 24.16
C ILE A 81 -24.18 -3.53 24.31
N GLY A 82 -25.26 -3.45 25.11
CA GLY A 82 -26.21 -4.54 25.29
C GLY A 82 -26.84 -4.97 23.96
N LYS A 83 -27.25 -4.00 23.14
CA LYS A 83 -27.81 -4.28 21.81
C LYS A 83 -26.81 -4.87 20.83
N LEU A 84 -25.54 -4.44 20.88
CA LEU A 84 -24.46 -5.07 20.11
C LEU A 84 -24.25 -6.54 20.50
N MET A 85 -24.35 -6.87 21.80
CA MET A 85 -24.22 -8.24 22.26
C MET A 85 -25.43 -9.10 21.89
N GLU A 86 -26.65 -8.56 21.97
CA GLU A 86 -27.87 -9.24 21.53
C GLU A 86 -27.85 -9.51 20.02
N ALA A 87 -27.39 -8.55 19.23
CA ALA A 87 -27.17 -8.68 17.80
C ALA A 87 -26.19 -9.81 17.44
N GLU A 88 -25.07 -9.85 18.16
CA GLU A 88 -24.04 -10.87 17.98
C GLU A 88 -24.56 -12.27 18.36
N GLN A 89 -25.32 -12.38 19.45
CA GLN A 89 -25.96 -13.64 19.85
C GLN A 89 -27.05 -14.07 18.87
N ALA A 90 -27.89 -13.15 18.38
CA ALA A 90 -28.91 -13.45 17.39
C ALA A 90 -28.30 -13.94 16.07
N LEU A 91 -27.17 -13.35 15.66
CA LEU A 91 -26.36 -13.81 14.52
C LEU A 91 -25.79 -15.22 14.75
N GLN A 92 -25.32 -15.54 15.96
CA GLN A 92 -24.78 -16.87 16.26
C GLN A 92 -25.87 -17.96 16.31
N ALA A 93 -27.10 -17.60 16.69
CA ALA A 93 -28.25 -18.51 16.78
C ALA A 93 -28.92 -18.81 15.42
N MET A 94 -28.67 -18.03 14.38
CA MET A 94 -29.24 -18.23 13.05
C MET A 94 -28.64 -19.45 12.31
N PRO A 95 -29.44 -20.15 11.47
CA PRO A 95 -28.93 -21.13 10.51
C PRO A 95 -27.83 -20.52 9.64
N LYS A 96 -26.79 -21.31 9.33
CA LYS A 96 -25.58 -20.84 8.64
C LYS A 96 -25.86 -20.13 7.31
N GLU A 97 -26.83 -20.63 6.53
CA GLU A 97 -27.22 -20.05 5.23
C GLU A 97 -27.92 -18.70 5.36
N GLU A 98 -28.86 -18.55 6.31
CA GLU A 98 -29.52 -17.27 6.60
C GLU A 98 -28.54 -16.25 7.18
N ARG A 99 -27.66 -16.71 8.07
CA ARG A 99 -26.60 -15.89 8.64
C ARG A 99 -25.64 -15.38 7.58
N ASP A 100 -25.20 -16.24 6.66
CA ASP A 100 -24.24 -15.85 5.61
C ASP A 100 -24.89 -14.90 4.59
N ALA A 101 -26.18 -15.07 4.27
CA ALA A 101 -26.94 -14.14 3.44
C ALA A 101 -27.18 -12.77 4.13
N LEU A 102 -27.49 -12.79 5.43
CA LEU A 102 -27.65 -11.58 6.24
C LEU A 102 -26.30 -10.85 6.39
N LEU A 103 -25.22 -11.57 6.66
CA LEU A 103 -23.88 -11.02 6.74
C LEU A 103 -23.40 -10.47 5.40
N GLN A 104 -23.70 -11.12 4.27
CA GLN A 104 -23.39 -10.58 2.94
C GLN A 104 -24.14 -9.28 2.65
N SER A 105 -25.44 -9.22 2.95
CA SER A 105 -26.24 -8.01 2.73
C SER A 105 -25.78 -6.86 3.64
N ARG A 106 -25.54 -7.13 4.93
CA ARG A 106 -25.01 -6.17 5.90
C ARG A 106 -23.57 -5.74 5.55
N ALA A 107 -22.72 -6.67 5.14
CA ALA A 107 -21.35 -6.37 4.71
C ALA A 107 -21.34 -5.49 3.46
N ARG A 108 -22.29 -5.67 2.52
CA ARG A 108 -22.39 -4.82 1.32
C ARG A 108 -22.72 -3.37 1.67
N ILE A 109 -23.68 -3.16 2.57
CA ILE A 109 -24.08 -1.83 3.04
C ILE A 109 -22.95 -1.19 3.87
N ALA A 110 -22.40 -1.93 4.83
CA ALA A 110 -21.29 -1.44 5.64
C ALA A 110 -20.04 -1.13 4.80
N THR A 111 -19.76 -1.93 3.77
CA THR A 111 -18.66 -1.67 2.82
C THR A 111 -18.90 -0.40 2.01
N GLN A 112 -20.14 -0.09 1.62
CA GLN A 112 -20.47 1.15 0.92
C GLN A 112 -20.27 2.39 1.80
N VAL A 113 -20.63 2.30 3.09
CA VAL A 113 -20.45 3.39 4.06
C VAL A 113 -18.96 3.69 4.29
N VAL A 114 -18.12 2.67 4.44
CA VAL A 114 -16.67 2.87 4.64
C VAL A 114 -15.87 3.01 3.34
N ALA A 115 -16.50 2.86 2.16
CA ALA A 115 -15.82 2.93 0.87
C ALA A 115 -15.11 4.29 0.63
N PRO A 116 -15.71 5.45 0.95
CA PRO A 116 -15.04 6.75 0.79
C PRO A 116 -13.79 6.86 1.68
N LEU A 117 -13.87 6.39 2.93
CA LEU A 117 -12.71 6.36 3.85
C LEU A 117 -11.63 5.42 3.35
N ARG A 118 -12.00 4.26 2.80
CA ARG A 118 -11.06 3.31 2.20
C ARG A 118 -10.37 3.89 0.97
N LEU A 119 -11.09 4.66 0.15
CA LEU A 119 -10.51 5.38 -1.00
C LEU A 119 -9.54 6.46 -0.51
N LEU A 120 -9.92 7.24 0.51
CA LEU A 120 -9.05 8.24 1.13
C LEU A 120 -7.77 7.59 1.69
N HIS A 121 -7.90 6.46 2.39
CA HIS A 121 -6.77 5.68 2.88
C HIS A 121 -5.83 5.25 1.75
N MET A 122 -6.38 4.75 0.64
CA MET A 122 -5.60 4.36 -0.53
C MET A 122 -4.85 5.55 -1.13
N VAL A 123 -5.53 6.68 -1.33
CA VAL A 123 -4.93 7.89 -1.91
C VAL A 123 -3.81 8.43 -1.03
N LEU A 124 -4.04 8.56 0.28
CA LEU A 124 -3.03 9.03 1.22
C LEU A 124 -1.83 8.07 1.31
N SER A 125 -2.08 6.76 1.33
CA SER A 125 -1.01 5.76 1.30
C SER A 125 -0.14 5.89 0.04
N VAL A 126 -0.76 6.06 -1.13
CA VAL A 126 -0.02 6.27 -2.39
C VAL A 126 0.81 7.55 -2.33
N ILE A 127 0.26 8.66 -1.84
CA ILE A 127 1.00 9.93 -1.69
C ILE A 127 2.22 9.75 -0.78
N ILE A 128 2.06 9.08 0.37
CA ILE A 128 3.16 8.82 1.30
C ILE A 128 4.21 7.91 0.68
N ILE A 129 3.81 6.86 -0.07
CA ILE A 129 4.73 5.95 -0.76
C ILE A 129 5.52 6.68 -1.85
N VAL A 130 4.87 7.50 -2.67
CA VAL A 130 5.55 8.30 -3.71
C VAL A 130 6.51 9.31 -3.08
N PHE A 131 6.13 9.92 -1.96
CA PHE A 131 6.99 10.89 -1.29
C PHE A 131 8.19 10.25 -0.60
N SER A 132 7.98 9.12 0.08
CA SER A 132 9.06 8.34 0.69
C SER A 132 9.99 7.73 -0.37
N SER A 133 9.47 7.24 -1.50
CA SER A 133 10.29 6.77 -2.62
C SER A 133 11.15 7.90 -3.20
N ALA A 134 10.57 9.09 -3.42
CA ALA A 134 11.31 10.28 -3.85
C ALA A 134 12.42 10.64 -2.87
N PHE A 135 12.18 10.52 -1.56
CA PHE A 135 13.22 10.68 -0.56
C PHE A 135 14.33 9.64 -0.69
N PHE A 136 13.99 8.36 -0.74
CA PHE A 136 14.99 7.30 -0.82
C PHE A 136 15.82 7.34 -2.10
N PHE A 137 15.22 7.68 -3.24
CA PHE A 137 15.99 7.87 -4.47
C PHE A 137 16.92 9.09 -4.40
N VAL A 138 16.48 10.20 -3.80
CA VAL A 138 17.31 11.41 -3.65
C VAL A 138 18.52 11.16 -2.72
N ILE A 139 18.34 10.48 -1.59
CA ILE A 139 19.47 10.20 -0.67
C ILE A 139 20.52 9.28 -1.29
N MET A 140 20.10 8.33 -2.15
CA MET A 140 21.00 7.42 -2.85
C MET A 140 21.87 8.13 -3.88
N GLN A 141 21.48 9.33 -4.31
CA GLN A 141 22.19 10.08 -5.35
C GLN A 141 23.04 11.23 -4.79
N GLN A 142 22.68 11.83 -3.65
CA GLN A 142 23.21 13.17 -3.28
C GLN A 142 23.66 13.39 -1.82
N GLY A 143 23.79 12.33 -1.00
CA GLY A 143 24.58 12.41 0.26
C GLY A 143 23.80 12.73 1.56
N THR A 144 24.55 13.09 2.61
CA THR A 144 24.33 12.69 4.01
C THR A 144 23.46 13.59 4.90
N ASP A 145 23.02 14.78 4.45
CA ASP A 145 22.24 15.70 5.29
C ASP A 145 20.71 15.54 5.12
N VAL A 146 20.05 15.03 6.15
CA VAL A 146 18.62 14.66 6.15
C VAL A 146 17.70 15.83 5.80
N LEU A 147 17.92 17.01 6.38
CA LEU A 147 17.00 18.14 6.20
C LEU A 147 17.09 18.69 4.77
N ALA A 148 18.32 18.78 4.24
CA ALA A 148 18.55 19.13 2.86
C ALA A 148 17.91 18.11 1.90
N MET A 149 17.95 16.82 2.24
CA MET A 149 17.31 15.78 1.45
C MET A 149 15.78 15.92 1.45
N VAL A 150 15.12 16.11 2.60
CA VAL A 150 13.66 16.34 2.65
C VAL A 150 13.23 17.49 1.74
N ARG A 151 13.97 18.61 1.78
CA ARG A 151 13.68 19.78 0.93
C ARG A 151 13.88 19.51 -0.56
N ARG A 152 14.86 18.66 -0.91
CA ARG A 152 15.08 18.23 -2.30
C ARG A 152 14.01 17.25 -2.75
N SER A 153 13.60 16.32 -1.88
CA SER A 153 12.52 15.38 -2.12
C SER A 153 11.18 16.07 -2.33
N LEU A 154 10.89 17.14 -1.60
CA LEU A 154 9.71 17.98 -1.84
C LEU A 154 9.71 18.59 -3.25
N ARG A 155 10.88 19.04 -3.74
CA ARG A 155 11.03 19.55 -5.11
C ARG A 155 10.99 18.44 -6.16
N ALA A 156 11.46 17.25 -5.81
CA ALA A 156 11.43 16.08 -6.68
C ALA A 156 10.06 15.39 -6.71
N PHE A 157 9.21 15.60 -5.70
CA PHE A 157 7.93 14.91 -5.56
C PHE A 157 7.01 15.07 -6.79
N PRO A 158 6.78 16.26 -7.37
CA PRO A 158 5.93 16.38 -8.56
C PRO A 158 6.51 15.63 -9.77
N LYS A 159 7.84 15.62 -9.89
CA LYS A 159 8.56 14.89 -10.95
C LYS A 159 8.43 13.38 -10.78
N MET A 160 8.53 12.89 -9.55
CA MET A 160 8.36 11.48 -9.22
C MET A 160 6.91 11.04 -9.42
N LEU A 161 5.94 11.82 -8.93
CA LEU A 161 4.50 11.57 -9.15
C LEU A 161 4.18 11.44 -10.65
N LEU A 162 4.67 12.36 -11.48
CA LEU A 162 4.44 12.31 -12.93
C LEU A 162 5.08 11.06 -13.56
N THR A 163 6.29 10.71 -13.12
CA THR A 163 7.00 9.53 -13.62
C THR A 163 6.35 8.24 -13.16
N ASP A 164 5.87 8.16 -11.91
CA ASP A 164 5.11 7.04 -11.36
C ASP A 164 3.79 6.85 -12.11
N LEU A 165 3.07 7.93 -12.44
CA LEU A 165 1.89 7.87 -13.30
C LEU A 165 2.24 7.31 -14.68
N TRP A 166 3.35 7.77 -15.26
CA TRP A 166 3.83 7.28 -16.55
C TRP A 166 4.28 5.83 -16.53
N VAL A 167 4.93 5.38 -15.45
CA VAL A 167 5.25 3.98 -15.19
C VAL A 167 3.96 3.17 -15.06
N PHE A 168 2.97 3.65 -14.31
CA PHE A 168 1.67 3.00 -14.12
C PHE A 168 0.91 2.78 -15.44
N PHE A 169 0.86 3.80 -16.30
CA PHE A 169 0.21 3.70 -17.61
C PHE A 169 1.01 2.84 -18.60
N SER A 170 2.32 3.05 -18.69
CA SER A 170 3.19 2.31 -19.63
C SER A 170 3.36 0.83 -19.26
N SER A 171 3.23 0.49 -17.97
CA SER A 171 3.24 -0.90 -17.52
C SER A 171 1.89 -1.58 -17.63
N LEU A 172 0.81 -0.90 -18.02
CA LEU A 172 -0.55 -1.48 -18.03
C LEU A 172 -1.02 -1.95 -16.65
N LEU A 173 -0.45 -1.40 -15.57
CA LEU A 173 -0.82 -1.74 -14.19
C LEU A 173 -2.25 -1.30 -13.84
N TRP A 174 -2.82 -0.39 -14.64
CA TRP A 174 -4.22 0.04 -14.57
C TRP A 174 -5.22 -0.98 -15.12
N LEU A 175 -4.78 -1.90 -15.99
CA LEU A 175 -5.67 -2.80 -16.73
C LEU A 175 -6.45 -3.75 -15.79
N PRO A 176 -5.82 -4.35 -14.75
CA PRO A 176 -6.55 -5.14 -13.74
C PRO A 176 -7.64 -4.34 -13.01
N PHE A 177 -7.43 -3.04 -12.76
CA PHE A 177 -8.44 -2.20 -12.11
C PHE A 177 -9.65 -1.97 -13.01
N VAL A 178 -9.43 -1.79 -14.32
CA VAL A 178 -10.52 -1.66 -15.28
C VAL A 178 -11.28 -2.98 -15.43
N VAL A 179 -10.58 -4.11 -15.45
CA VAL A 179 -11.23 -5.43 -15.46
C VAL A 179 -12.05 -5.64 -14.18
N LEU A 180 -11.53 -5.26 -13.01
CA LEU A 180 -12.25 -5.35 -11.74
C LEU A 180 -13.53 -4.48 -11.74
N LEU A 181 -13.44 -3.25 -12.26
CA LEU A 181 -14.58 -2.35 -12.38
C LEU A 181 -15.66 -2.88 -13.32
N LEU A 182 -15.24 -3.46 -14.46
CA LEU A 182 -16.17 -4.04 -15.43
C LEU A 182 -16.76 -5.35 -14.93
N SER A 183 -15.98 -6.22 -14.29
CA SER A 183 -16.46 -7.49 -13.76
C SER A 183 -17.47 -7.28 -12.63
N ALA A 184 -17.23 -6.32 -11.73
CA ALA A 184 -18.16 -5.95 -10.67
C ALA A 184 -19.53 -5.46 -11.19
N ARG A 185 -19.58 -4.96 -12.43
CA ARG A 185 -20.79 -4.39 -13.05
C ARG A 185 -21.49 -5.35 -14.01
N PHE A 186 -20.75 -6.24 -14.68
CA PHE A 186 -21.27 -7.01 -15.82
C PHE A 186 -21.09 -8.52 -15.71
N MET A 187 -20.33 -9.04 -14.74
CA MET A 187 -20.09 -10.48 -14.61
C MET A 187 -20.77 -11.07 -13.37
N GLU A 188 -21.75 -11.94 -13.61
CA GLU A 188 -22.41 -12.72 -12.55
C GLU A 188 -21.54 -13.90 -12.07
N SER A 189 -20.55 -14.32 -12.85
CA SER A 189 -19.70 -15.48 -12.53
C SER A 189 -18.24 -15.10 -12.24
N ALA A 190 -17.71 -15.65 -11.16
CA ALA A 190 -16.35 -15.36 -10.66
C ALA A 190 -15.23 -15.92 -11.55
N LEU A 191 -15.50 -17.01 -12.29
CA LEU A 191 -14.50 -17.73 -13.09
C LEU A 191 -13.97 -16.90 -14.28
N PRO A 192 -14.82 -16.37 -15.18
CA PRO A 192 -14.33 -15.54 -16.29
C PRO A 192 -13.77 -14.19 -15.82
N ALA A 193 -14.26 -13.64 -14.70
CA ALA A 193 -13.67 -12.45 -14.08
C ALA A 193 -12.23 -12.70 -13.59
N ALA A 194 -11.99 -13.82 -12.92
CA ALA A 194 -10.65 -14.20 -12.45
C ALA A 194 -9.67 -14.43 -13.61
N LEU A 195 -10.11 -15.10 -14.67
CA LEU A 195 -9.28 -15.33 -15.86
C LEU A 195 -8.90 -14.02 -16.56
N LEU A 196 -9.85 -13.08 -16.70
CA LEU A 196 -9.58 -11.76 -17.25
C LEU A 196 -8.62 -10.95 -16.36
N LEU A 197 -8.76 -11.05 -15.03
CA LEU A 197 -7.83 -10.41 -14.10
C LEU A 197 -6.41 -10.95 -14.26
N ILE A 198 -6.24 -12.27 -14.34
CA ILE A 198 -4.93 -12.89 -14.56
C ILE A 198 -4.35 -12.45 -15.91
N ALA A 199 -5.15 -12.50 -16.98
CA ALA A 199 -4.73 -12.10 -18.32
C ALA A 199 -4.33 -10.62 -18.37
N SER A 200 -5.03 -9.75 -17.63
CA SER A 200 -4.72 -8.33 -17.53
C SER A 200 -3.50 -8.00 -16.68
N ALA A 201 -3.17 -8.84 -15.70
CA ALA A 201 -2.02 -8.63 -14.82
C ALA A 201 -0.69 -9.06 -15.48
N LEU A 202 -0.74 -9.99 -16.44
CA LEU A 202 0.44 -10.55 -17.09
C LEU A 202 1.28 -9.49 -17.82
N PRO A 203 0.71 -8.58 -18.63
CA PRO A 203 1.45 -7.47 -19.22
C PRO A 203 2.11 -6.57 -18.17
N ALA A 204 1.44 -6.30 -17.05
CA ALA A 204 1.99 -5.50 -15.96
C ALA A 204 3.19 -6.15 -15.31
N LEU A 205 3.15 -7.46 -15.08
CA LEU A 205 4.27 -8.21 -14.53
C LEU A 205 5.50 -8.21 -15.46
N ILE A 206 5.28 -8.08 -16.77
CA ILE A 206 6.35 -8.04 -17.78
C ILE A 206 6.91 -6.62 -17.97
N LEU A 207 6.05 -5.60 -17.99
CA LEU A 207 6.42 -4.23 -18.35
C LEU A 207 6.83 -3.38 -17.14
N LEU A 208 6.32 -3.67 -15.94
CA LEU A 208 6.67 -2.93 -14.73
C LEU A 208 8.18 -3.01 -14.40
N PRO A 209 8.83 -4.19 -14.38
CA PRO A 209 10.29 -4.29 -14.16
C PRO A 209 11.14 -3.46 -15.12
N ARG A 210 10.62 -3.20 -16.33
CA ARG A 210 11.30 -2.45 -17.39
C ARG A 210 11.08 -0.95 -17.31
N SER A 211 10.01 -0.51 -16.67
CA SER A 211 9.65 0.91 -16.51
C SER A 211 10.14 1.48 -15.18
N LEU A 212 10.27 0.67 -14.12
CA LEU A 212 10.75 1.13 -12.80
C LEU A 212 12.13 1.83 -12.82
N PRO A 213 13.14 1.41 -13.62
CA PRO A 213 14.41 2.12 -13.69
C PRO A 213 14.29 3.57 -14.23
N ALA A 214 13.17 3.94 -14.86
CA ALA A 214 12.91 5.32 -15.28
C ALA A 214 12.86 6.30 -14.09
N LEU A 215 12.48 5.83 -12.89
CA LEU A 215 12.37 6.66 -11.69
C LEU A 215 13.71 7.29 -11.28
N PRO A 216 14.78 6.52 -10.99
CA PRO A 216 16.07 7.11 -10.68
C PRO A 216 16.69 7.84 -11.89
N ILE A 217 16.40 7.44 -13.14
CA ILE A 217 16.89 8.11 -14.36
C ILE A 217 16.31 9.51 -14.51
N HIS A 218 15.01 9.69 -14.22
CA HIS A 218 14.34 10.98 -14.31
C HIS A 218 14.93 12.01 -13.33
N LEU A 219 15.35 11.55 -12.15
CA LEU A 219 15.98 12.41 -11.14
C LEU A 219 17.34 12.97 -11.60
N HIS A 220 17.99 12.38 -12.61
CA HIS A 220 19.19 12.94 -13.25
C HIS A 220 18.89 14.08 -14.25
N GLY A 221 17.63 14.51 -14.38
CA GLY A 221 17.25 15.68 -15.17
C GLY A 221 16.75 15.37 -16.59
N THR A 222 16.54 14.09 -16.93
CA THR A 222 15.92 13.67 -18.20
C THR A 222 14.42 13.97 -18.19
N ALA A 223 13.78 14.19 -19.33
CA ALA A 223 12.32 14.36 -19.37
C ALA A 223 11.60 13.03 -19.07
N PRO A 224 10.39 12.99 -18.47
CA PRO A 224 9.77 11.74 -18.01
C PRO A 224 9.63 10.67 -19.09
N LEU A 225 9.27 11.10 -20.31
CA LEU A 225 9.09 10.21 -21.46
C LEU A 225 10.44 9.67 -21.98
N GLU A 226 11.48 10.49 -21.92
CA GLU A 226 12.85 10.08 -22.25
C GLU A 226 13.41 9.12 -21.22
N SER A 227 13.13 9.33 -19.93
CA SER A 227 13.53 8.42 -18.85
C SER A 227 12.93 7.03 -19.04
N ILE A 228 11.68 6.93 -19.49
CA ILE A 228 11.05 5.65 -19.83
C ILE A 228 11.74 5.02 -21.04
N ARG A 229 11.91 5.76 -22.14
CA ARG A 229 12.58 5.23 -23.34
C ARG A 229 13.97 4.69 -22.99
N GLU A 230 14.73 5.46 -22.25
CA GLU A 230 16.05 5.08 -21.78
C GLU A 230 15.99 3.84 -20.86
N SER A 231 15.01 3.75 -19.98
CA SER A 231 14.78 2.56 -19.16
C SER A 231 14.51 1.32 -20.03
N PHE A 232 13.67 1.44 -21.05
CA PHE A 232 13.37 0.34 -21.97
C PHE A 232 14.59 -0.07 -22.81
N ASP A 233 15.41 0.89 -23.24
CA ASP A 233 16.64 0.64 -23.99
C ASP A 233 17.70 -0.04 -23.12
N ARG A 234 17.91 0.44 -21.88
CA ARG A 234 18.85 -0.14 -20.91
C ARG A 234 18.44 -1.55 -20.49
N THR A 235 17.15 -1.86 -20.48
CA THR A 235 16.61 -3.16 -20.02
C THR A 235 16.31 -4.17 -21.15
N ARG A 236 16.39 -3.75 -22.42
CA ARG A 236 15.96 -4.56 -23.58
C ARG A 236 16.59 -5.95 -23.65
N ALA A 237 17.90 -6.05 -23.41
CA ALA A 237 18.64 -7.30 -23.51
C ALA A 237 18.50 -8.23 -22.28
N ARG A 238 17.94 -7.73 -21.18
CA ARG A 238 17.92 -8.44 -19.87
C ARG A 238 16.51 -8.65 -19.32
N TRP A 239 15.48 -8.46 -20.14
CA TRP A 239 14.09 -8.40 -19.68
C TRP A 239 13.65 -9.64 -18.86
N GLY A 240 13.97 -10.86 -19.31
CA GLY A 240 13.62 -12.09 -18.58
C GLY A 240 14.32 -12.20 -17.22
N PHE A 241 15.60 -11.82 -17.16
CA PHE A 241 16.34 -11.76 -15.89
C PHE A 241 15.78 -10.71 -14.94
N LEU A 242 15.33 -9.56 -15.44
CA LEU A 242 14.73 -8.51 -14.63
C LEU A 242 13.41 -8.95 -14.04
N ILE A 243 12.50 -9.54 -14.82
CA ILE A 243 11.21 -10.04 -14.32
C ILE A 243 11.44 -11.00 -13.15
N ILE A 244 12.33 -11.98 -13.34
CA ILE A 244 12.65 -12.95 -12.29
C ILE A 244 13.28 -12.26 -11.07
N SER A 245 14.20 -11.31 -11.28
CA SER A 245 14.88 -10.61 -10.18
C SER A 245 13.92 -9.72 -9.37
N PHE A 246 13.01 -9.01 -10.04
CA PHE A 246 11.98 -8.22 -9.37
C PHE A 246 10.98 -9.11 -8.64
N PHE A 247 10.55 -10.23 -9.23
CA PHE A 247 9.71 -11.19 -8.55
C PHE A 247 10.39 -11.75 -7.29
N LEU A 248 11.64 -12.20 -7.40
CA LEU A 248 12.41 -12.74 -6.28
C LEU A 248 12.64 -11.70 -5.17
N VAL A 249 12.92 -10.43 -5.51
CA VAL A 249 13.11 -9.39 -4.49
C VAL A 249 11.80 -9.07 -3.77
N ILE A 250 10.67 -9.02 -4.49
CA ILE A 250 9.35 -8.81 -3.88
C ILE A 250 9.02 -9.98 -2.94
N VAL A 251 9.18 -11.23 -3.38
CA VAL A 251 8.97 -12.41 -2.55
C VAL A 251 9.86 -12.36 -1.30
N LEU A 252 11.14 -12.03 -1.46
CA LEU A 252 12.07 -11.90 -0.34
C LEU A 252 11.62 -10.83 0.67
N LEU A 253 11.24 -9.64 0.20
CA LEU A 253 10.77 -8.56 1.07
C LEU A 253 9.48 -8.94 1.79
N THR A 254 8.51 -9.56 1.10
CA THR A 254 7.28 -10.04 1.72
C THR A 254 7.56 -11.11 2.79
N LEU A 255 8.46 -12.05 2.53
CA LEU A 255 8.87 -13.05 3.53
C LEU A 255 9.52 -12.40 4.75
N LEU A 256 10.43 -11.45 4.54
CA LEU A 256 11.06 -10.71 5.63
C LEU A 256 10.02 -9.92 6.45
N MET A 257 9.02 -9.32 5.79
CA MET A 257 7.93 -8.61 6.46
C MET A 257 7.11 -9.55 7.34
N ASN A 258 6.76 -10.72 6.82
CA ASN A 258 5.98 -11.72 7.55
C ASN A 258 6.76 -12.27 8.75
N ILE A 259 8.05 -12.59 8.58
CA ILE A 259 8.93 -13.03 9.68
C ILE A 259 9.02 -11.94 10.75
N PHE A 260 9.29 -10.69 10.34
CA PHE A 260 9.41 -9.58 11.26
C PHE A 260 8.11 -9.36 12.04
N THR A 261 6.97 -9.31 11.35
CA THR A 261 5.63 -9.19 11.96
C THR A 261 5.35 -10.33 12.94
N GLY A 262 5.69 -11.57 12.57
CA GLY A 262 5.64 -12.76 13.43
C GLY A 262 6.40 -12.61 14.74
N LEU A 263 7.59 -12.00 14.69
CA LEU A 263 8.47 -11.82 15.85
C LEU A 263 7.98 -10.72 16.79
N ILE A 264 7.37 -9.67 16.27
CA ILE A 264 6.96 -8.49 17.06
C ILE A 264 5.49 -8.50 17.48
N LEU A 265 4.69 -9.48 17.05
CA LEU A 265 3.26 -9.61 17.37
C LEU A 265 2.97 -9.52 18.88
N TRP A 266 3.88 -10.01 19.72
CA TRP A 266 3.77 -10.01 21.19
C TRP A 266 3.93 -8.62 21.83
N THR A 267 4.33 -7.60 21.07
CA THR A 267 4.62 -6.24 21.57
C THR A 267 3.40 -5.30 21.57
N GLY A 268 2.21 -5.81 21.22
CA GLY A 268 0.96 -5.06 21.28
C GLY A 268 0.94 -3.85 20.36
N SER A 269 0.50 -2.69 20.85
CA SER A 269 0.36 -1.47 20.03
C SER A 269 1.68 -0.98 19.43
N VAL A 270 2.82 -1.27 20.05
CA VAL A 270 4.16 -0.92 19.52
C VAL A 270 4.48 -1.71 18.24
N ALA A 271 3.90 -2.91 18.08
CA ALA A 271 4.11 -3.74 16.90
C ALA A 271 3.72 -3.01 15.62
N SER A 272 2.55 -2.36 15.60
CA SER A 272 2.05 -1.65 14.42
C SER A 272 2.97 -0.51 13.95
N LEU A 273 3.55 0.25 14.89
CA LEU A 273 4.55 1.27 14.57
C LEU A 273 5.84 0.65 14.01
N LEU A 274 6.33 -0.42 14.64
CA LEU A 274 7.53 -1.12 14.18
C LEU A 274 7.34 -1.73 12.78
N VAL A 275 6.16 -2.30 12.49
CA VAL A 275 5.75 -2.78 11.17
C VAL A 275 5.82 -1.66 10.14
N ALA A 276 5.27 -0.47 10.46
CA ALA A 276 5.30 0.68 9.55
C ALA A 276 6.74 1.16 9.27
N ILE A 277 7.58 1.26 10.30
CA ILE A 277 8.99 1.63 10.15
C ILE A 277 9.75 0.59 9.32
N PHE A 278 9.55 -0.69 9.59
CA PHE A 278 10.19 -1.76 8.83
C PHE A 278 9.74 -1.78 7.36
N GLY A 279 8.45 -1.52 7.09
CA GLY A 279 7.94 -1.33 5.74
C GLY A 279 8.66 -0.22 4.98
N GLN A 280 9.02 0.88 5.65
CA GLN A 280 9.82 1.95 5.04
C GLN A 280 11.30 1.56 4.81
N ILE A 281 11.88 0.70 5.66
CA ILE A 281 13.21 0.12 5.41
C ILE A 281 13.17 -0.77 4.17
N GLN A 282 12.11 -1.55 3.99
CA GLN A 282 11.92 -2.38 2.79
C GLN A 282 11.75 -1.54 1.54
N LEU A 283 10.98 -0.45 1.62
CA LEU A 283 10.85 0.50 0.51
C LEU A 283 12.19 1.13 0.16
N ALA A 284 12.97 1.54 1.16
CA ALA A 284 14.32 2.06 0.94
C ALA A 284 15.23 1.01 0.25
N TYR A 285 15.20 -0.24 0.69
CA TYR A 285 15.94 -1.31 0.01
C TYR A 285 15.45 -1.54 -1.43
N PHE A 286 14.15 -1.49 -1.67
CA PHE A 286 13.58 -1.61 -3.01
C PHE A 286 14.03 -0.47 -3.93
N CYS A 287 14.05 0.78 -3.45
CA CYS A 287 14.61 1.91 -4.19
C CYS A 287 16.10 1.71 -4.51
N ALA A 288 16.89 1.16 -3.57
CA ALA A 288 18.30 0.83 -3.81
C ALA A 288 18.44 -0.25 -4.89
N PHE A 289 17.56 -1.24 -4.88
CA PHE A 289 17.52 -2.29 -5.91
C PHE A 289 17.18 -1.73 -7.29
N VAL A 290 16.14 -0.89 -7.39
CA VAL A 290 15.77 -0.22 -8.66
C VAL A 290 16.92 0.65 -9.17
N THR A 291 17.61 1.37 -8.27
CA THR A 291 18.79 2.19 -8.62
C THR A 291 19.95 1.33 -9.13
N ALA A 292 20.25 0.21 -8.47
CA ALA A 292 21.28 -0.74 -8.89
C ALA A 292 20.98 -1.36 -10.27
N VAL A 293 19.69 -1.60 -10.57
CA VAL A 293 19.24 -2.07 -11.90
C VAL A 293 19.38 -0.97 -12.95
N ALA A 294 19.11 0.30 -12.58
CA ALA A 294 19.21 1.43 -13.49
C ALA A 294 20.66 1.77 -13.86
N GLU A 295 21.63 1.50 -12.98
CA GLU A 295 23.04 1.74 -13.27
C GLU A 295 23.55 0.89 -14.44
N LYS A 296 24.24 1.56 -15.38
CA LYS A 296 24.78 0.97 -16.62
C LYS A 296 25.94 -0.01 -16.40
N ARG A 297 26.20 -0.47 -15.17
CA ARG A 297 27.30 -1.41 -14.91
C ARG A 297 26.96 -2.76 -15.55
N ARG A 298 27.93 -3.32 -16.26
CA ARG A 298 27.86 -4.66 -16.87
C ARG A 298 27.62 -5.70 -15.75
N VAL A 299 26.34 -6.00 -15.49
CA VAL A 299 25.91 -7.28 -14.94
C VAL A 299 26.18 -8.35 -15.99
#